data_AF-A0A9P5TC75-F1
#
_entry.id   AF-A0A9P5TC75-F1
#
_cell.length_a   1.000
_cell.length_b   1.000
_cell.length_c   1.000
_cell.angle_alpha   90.00
_cell.angle_beta   90.00
_cell.angle_gamma   90.00
#
_symmetry.space_group_name_H-M   'P 1'
#
loop_
_entity.id
_entity.type
_entity.pdbx_description
1 polymer ?
#
loop_
_entity_poly.entity_id
_entity_poly.type
_entity_poly.pdbx_seq_one_letter_code
_entity_poly.pdbx_strand_id
1 'polypeptide(L)'
;MTARRKDKYGKPTPPIASYSLRRSQAEKLRDHQYAVAVGGAQGFLGALALALPASYIVNKRWPYYRNLPPSLKAFGVVMAIVPTFIIAGETAGRRFEQDNWERANPDQVALIQRRSDTRWRNMTLSQKAVDFMARHQFSTIAGCWALGITGAFGMIMRNPYQSLSQKIVQARMWSQGITIGVVIAAAAVTRTRMYRRDEGDVVGNMDHSWREKVNE
;
A
#
# COMPACT_ATOMS: atom_id res chain seq x y z
N MET A 1 -12.93 42.82 27.65
CA MET A 1 -12.42 43.75 26.61
C MET A 1 -10.89 43.69 26.59
N THR A 2 -10.31 42.86 25.73
CA THR A 2 -8.85 42.76 25.56
C THR A 2 -8.41 43.57 24.36
N ALA A 3 -7.62 44.62 24.59
CA ALA A 3 -7.14 45.51 23.54
C ALA A 3 -6.17 44.76 22.58
N ARG A 4 -6.53 44.66 21.28
CA ARG A 4 -5.64 44.12 20.25
C ARG A 4 -4.43 45.04 20.05
N ARG A 5 -3.22 44.54 20.31
CA ARG A 5 -1.96 45.20 19.97
C ARG A 5 -1.89 45.37 18.45
N LYS A 6 -1.72 46.60 17.97
CA LYS A 6 -1.51 46.91 16.54
C LYS A 6 -0.01 47.07 16.28
N ASP A 7 0.45 46.69 15.08
CA ASP A 7 1.85 46.89 14.68
C ASP A 7 2.14 48.36 14.30
N LYS A 8 3.40 48.68 13.98
CA LYS A 8 3.86 50.04 13.59
C LYS A 8 3.13 50.59 12.34
N TYR A 9 2.36 49.76 11.64
CA TYR A 9 1.59 50.10 10.43
C TYR A 9 0.08 50.03 10.67
N GLY A 10 -0.36 49.93 11.93
CA GLY A 10 -1.79 49.94 12.30
C GLY A 10 -2.55 48.67 11.92
N LYS A 11 -1.86 47.62 11.45
CA LYS A 11 -2.49 46.34 11.13
C LYS A 11 -2.63 45.51 12.42
N PRO A 12 -3.77 44.83 12.61
CA PRO A 12 -3.93 43.94 13.75
C PRO A 12 -2.91 42.80 13.64
N THR A 13 -2.04 42.64 14.65
CA THR A 13 -1.12 41.50 14.67
C THR A 13 -1.96 40.22 14.72
N PRO A 14 -1.76 39.28 13.79
CA PRO A 14 -2.52 38.04 13.80
C PRO A 14 -2.21 37.26 15.09
N PRO A 15 -3.21 36.63 15.71
CA PRO A 15 -2.98 35.77 16.87
C PRO A 15 -2.03 34.64 16.48
N ILE A 16 -1.11 34.27 17.37
CA ILE A 16 -0.10 33.20 17.17
C ILE A 16 -0.74 31.87 16.68
N ALA A 17 -2.03 31.67 17.00
CA ALA A 17 -2.88 30.58 16.53
C ALA A 17 -3.05 30.47 15.00
N SER A 18 -2.78 31.52 14.21
CA SER A 18 -2.90 31.45 12.75
C SER A 18 -1.75 30.71 12.06
N TYR A 19 -0.62 30.52 12.73
CA TYR A 19 0.52 29.77 12.18
C TYR A 19 0.30 28.25 12.21
N SER A 20 -0.46 27.73 13.17
CA SER A 20 -0.77 26.29 13.26
C SER A 20 -1.89 25.83 12.32
N LEU A 21 -2.74 26.75 11.84
CA LEU A 21 -3.97 26.43 11.09
C LEU A 21 -3.79 26.32 9.57
N ARG A 22 -2.60 26.56 9.02
CA ARG A 22 -2.30 26.35 7.60
C ARG A 22 -0.85 25.96 7.37
N ARG A 23 -0.46 24.71 7.68
CA ARG A 23 0.54 24.09 6.80
C ARG A 23 -0.03 24.16 5.39
N SER A 24 0.67 24.84 4.49
CA SER A 24 0.21 24.97 3.11
C SER A 24 0.01 23.56 2.53
N GLN A 25 -0.96 23.38 1.63
CA GLN A 25 -1.18 22.07 0.98
C GLN A 25 0.13 21.53 0.37
N ALA A 26 0.99 22.43 -0.11
CA ALA A 26 2.33 22.12 -0.61
C ALA A 26 3.24 21.49 0.47
N GLU A 27 3.17 21.94 1.71
CA GLU A 27 3.98 21.40 2.81
C GLU A 27 3.52 19.99 3.19
N LYS A 28 2.20 19.76 3.30
CA LYS A 28 1.65 18.41 3.54
C LYS A 28 2.00 17.44 2.42
N LEU A 29 1.93 17.91 1.17
CA LEU A 29 2.29 17.11 0.00
C LEU A 29 3.79 16.76 0.01
N ARG A 30 4.66 17.71 0.37
CA ARG A 30 6.10 17.47 0.50
C ARG A 30 6.41 16.44 1.58
N ASP A 31 5.78 16.54 2.75
CA ASP A 31 5.99 15.59 3.84
C ASP A 31 5.51 14.18 3.47
N HIS A 32 4.36 14.09 2.79
CA HIS A 32 3.84 12.83 2.25
C HIS A 32 4.79 12.25 1.19
N GLN A 33 5.24 13.06 0.23
CA GLN A 33 6.20 12.64 -0.79
C GLN A 33 7.52 12.16 -0.18
N TYR A 34 7.99 12.84 0.86
CA TYR A 34 9.18 12.42 1.60
C TYR A 34 8.97 11.07 2.27
N ALA A 35 7.84 10.87 2.96
CA ALA A 35 7.52 9.58 3.59
C ALA A 35 7.45 8.43 2.56
N VAL A 36 6.80 8.66 1.42
CA VAL A 36 6.74 7.70 0.31
C VAL A 36 8.13 7.41 -0.26
N ALA A 37 8.96 8.44 -0.46
CA ALA A 37 10.31 8.29 -1.00
C ALA A 37 11.21 7.50 -0.05
N VAL A 38 11.16 7.78 1.26
CA VAL A 38 11.91 7.04 2.28
C VAL A 38 11.44 5.59 2.34
N GLY A 39 10.13 5.35 2.36
CA GLY A 39 9.57 3.99 2.33
C GLY A 39 9.95 3.21 1.08
N GLY A 40 9.88 3.85 -0.08
CA GLY A 40 10.34 3.29 -1.35
C GLY A 40 11.82 2.93 -1.29
N ALA A 41 12.68 3.85 -0.86
CA ALA A 41 14.12 3.61 -0.72
C ALA A 41 14.42 2.42 0.21
N GLN A 42 13.73 2.32 1.35
CA GLN A 42 13.85 1.16 2.24
C GLN A 42 13.43 -0.15 1.56
N GLY A 43 12.31 -0.13 0.81
CA GLY A 43 11.86 -1.29 0.03
C GLY A 43 12.85 -1.70 -1.06
N PHE A 44 13.42 -0.73 -1.78
CA PHE A 44 14.44 -0.96 -2.80
C PHE A 44 15.69 -1.58 -2.19
N LEU A 45 16.24 -0.99 -1.12
CA LEU A 45 17.44 -1.50 -0.47
C LEU A 45 17.22 -2.88 0.14
N GLY A 46 16.07 -3.10 0.79
CA GLY A 46 15.69 -4.40 1.33
C GLY A 46 15.56 -5.46 0.23
N ALA A 47 14.91 -5.13 -0.89
CA ALA A 47 14.79 -6.04 -2.02
C ALA A 47 16.14 -6.33 -2.68
N LEU A 48 17.01 -5.33 -2.82
CA LEU A 48 18.35 -5.50 -3.38
C LEU A 48 19.21 -6.42 -2.51
N ALA A 49 19.15 -6.23 -1.19
CA ALA A 49 19.84 -7.06 -0.20
C ALA A 49 19.39 -8.53 -0.21
N LEU A 50 18.17 -8.83 -0.66
CA LEU A 50 17.68 -10.21 -0.80
C LEU A 50 17.87 -10.77 -2.21
N ALA A 51 17.57 -9.98 -3.25
CA ALA A 51 17.56 -10.43 -4.63
C ALA A 51 18.96 -10.73 -5.17
N LEU A 52 19.98 -9.94 -4.80
CA LEU A 52 21.35 -10.18 -5.26
C LEU A 52 21.96 -11.46 -4.67
N PRO A 53 21.91 -11.72 -3.35
CA PRO A 53 22.37 -13.00 -2.80
C PRO A 53 21.56 -14.18 -3.30
N ALA A 54 20.23 -14.03 -3.45
CA ALA A 54 19.39 -15.09 -4.01
C ALA A 54 19.82 -15.44 -5.44
N SER A 55 20.02 -14.44 -6.31
CA SER A 55 20.51 -14.64 -7.67
C SER A 55 21.88 -15.33 -7.69
N TYR A 56 22.80 -14.94 -6.78
CA TYR A 56 24.10 -15.58 -6.64
C TYR A 56 24.00 -17.06 -6.23
N ILE A 57 23.17 -17.38 -5.23
CA ILE A 57 22.96 -18.76 -4.76
C ILE A 57 22.38 -19.64 -5.87
N VAL A 58 21.37 -19.12 -6.59
CA VAL A 58 20.74 -19.85 -7.71
C VAL A 58 21.74 -20.06 -8.85
N ASN A 59 22.59 -19.07 -9.15
CA ASN A 59 23.66 -19.21 -10.14
C ASN A 59 24.70 -20.27 -9.77
N LYS A 60 24.94 -20.49 -8.47
CA LYS A 60 25.85 -21.55 -7.98
C LYS A 60 25.21 -22.94 -7.99
N ARG A 61 23.92 -23.06 -7.63
CA ARG A 61 23.26 -24.36 -7.44
C ARG A 61 22.58 -24.92 -8.68
N TRP A 62 22.08 -24.07 -9.60
CA TRP A 62 21.25 -24.52 -10.71
C TRP A 62 21.94 -24.34 -12.07
N PRO A 63 22.30 -25.45 -12.77
CA PRO A 63 22.99 -25.40 -14.06
C PRO A 63 22.24 -24.61 -15.14
N TYR A 64 20.90 -24.70 -15.14
CA TYR A 64 20.04 -23.95 -16.05
C TYR A 64 20.17 -22.44 -15.86
N TYR A 65 20.15 -21.96 -14.61
CA TYR A 65 20.30 -20.53 -14.31
C TYR A 65 21.71 -20.04 -14.62
N ARG A 66 22.73 -20.88 -14.43
CA ARG A 66 24.12 -20.52 -14.77
C ARG A 66 24.27 -20.17 -16.25
N ASN A 67 23.61 -20.93 -17.13
CA ASN A 67 23.65 -20.74 -18.58
C ASN A 67 22.74 -19.62 -19.11
N LEU A 68 21.96 -18.96 -18.26
CA LEU A 68 21.09 -17.86 -18.68
C LEU A 68 21.91 -16.64 -19.14
N PRO A 69 21.45 -15.93 -20.19
CA PRO A 69 22.05 -14.65 -20.58
C PRO A 69 22.06 -13.64 -19.41
N PRO A 70 23.10 -12.80 -19.27
CA PRO A 70 23.18 -11.80 -18.21
C PRO A 70 21.97 -10.86 -18.15
N SER A 71 21.41 -10.50 -19.32
CA SER A 71 20.20 -9.69 -19.44
C SER A 71 18.99 -10.33 -18.76
N LEU A 72 18.81 -11.65 -18.92
CA LEU A 72 17.67 -12.36 -18.32
C LEU A 72 17.84 -12.54 -16.81
N LYS A 73 19.08 -12.66 -16.32
CA LYS A 73 19.40 -12.64 -14.89
C LYS A 73 19.06 -11.29 -14.26
N ALA A 74 19.52 -10.20 -14.88
CA ALA A 74 19.22 -8.84 -14.44
C ALA A 74 17.71 -8.57 -14.44
N PHE A 75 17.00 -9.00 -15.48
CA PHE A 75 15.54 -8.87 -15.55
C PHE A 75 14.83 -9.56 -14.37
N GLY A 76 15.24 -10.77 -14.00
CA GLY A 76 14.69 -11.46 -12.84
C GLY A 76 14.91 -10.72 -11.52
N VAL A 77 16.09 -10.09 -11.34
CA VAL A 77 16.39 -9.27 -10.17
C VAL A 77 15.54 -8.00 -10.14
N VAL A 78 15.42 -7.30 -11.28
CA VAL A 78 14.58 -6.09 -11.40
C VAL A 78 13.11 -6.40 -11.13
N MET A 79 12.61 -7.54 -11.61
CA MET A 79 11.25 -8.01 -11.36
C MET A 79 10.95 -8.25 -9.88
N ALA A 80 11.95 -8.55 -9.04
CA ALA A 80 11.77 -8.63 -7.60
C ALA A 80 11.82 -7.23 -6.94
N ILE A 81 12.72 -6.36 -7.39
CA ILE A 81 12.97 -5.06 -6.77
C ILE A 81 11.82 -4.08 -7.00
N VAL A 82 11.36 -3.93 -8.25
CA VAL A 82 10.38 -2.89 -8.62
C VAL A 82 9.06 -3.03 -7.85
N PRO A 83 8.43 -4.21 -7.76
CA PRO A 83 7.20 -4.36 -6.98
C PRO A 83 7.40 -4.06 -5.49
N THR A 84 8.52 -4.51 -4.89
CA THR A 84 8.80 -4.25 -3.47
C THR A 84 9.04 -2.76 -3.20
N PHE A 85 9.75 -2.07 -4.08
CA PHE A 85 9.91 -0.61 -4.03
C PHE A 85 8.55 0.12 -4.02
N ILE A 86 7.66 -0.22 -4.95
CA ILE A 86 6.33 0.41 -5.06
C ILE A 86 5.49 0.13 -3.81
N ILE A 87 5.40 -1.13 -3.39
CA ILE A 87 4.58 -1.55 -2.24
C ILE A 87 5.08 -0.90 -0.94
N ALA A 88 6.40 -0.80 -0.76
CA ALA A 88 6.97 -0.16 0.43
C ALA A 88 6.68 1.34 0.46
N GLY A 89 6.81 2.03 -0.69
CA GLY A 89 6.46 3.44 -0.81
C GLY A 89 4.99 3.71 -0.50
N GLU A 90 4.07 2.96 -1.11
CA GLU A 90 2.63 3.09 -0.84
C GLU A 90 2.27 2.79 0.62
N THR A 91 2.94 1.80 1.22
CA THR A 91 2.71 1.45 2.63
C THR A 91 3.21 2.55 3.57
N ALA A 92 4.34 3.20 3.28
CA ALA A 92 4.82 4.35 4.05
C ALA A 92 3.91 5.57 3.91
N GLY A 93 3.40 5.85 2.71
CA GLY A 93 2.42 6.93 2.49
C GLY A 93 1.13 6.72 3.29
N ARG A 94 0.57 5.50 3.28
CA ARG A 94 -0.62 5.17 4.08
C ARG A 94 -0.38 5.29 5.58
N ARG A 95 0.79 4.86 6.07
CA ARG A 95 1.16 5.02 7.48
C ARG A 95 1.23 6.50 7.88
N PHE A 96 1.84 7.34 7.04
CA PHE A 96 1.91 8.78 7.30
C PHE A 96 0.52 9.43 7.41
N GLU A 97 -0.42 9.05 6.53
CA GLU A 97 -1.81 9.52 6.61
C GLU A 97 -2.53 9.03 7.87
N GLN A 98 -2.35 7.76 8.23
CA GLN A 98 -2.91 7.16 9.43
C GLN A 98 -2.40 7.85 10.70
N ASP A 99 -1.10 8.05 10.83
CA ASP A 99 -0.50 8.72 11.98
C ASP A 99 -0.99 10.17 12.10
N ASN A 100 -1.16 10.87 10.98
CA ASN A 100 -1.68 12.23 10.99
C ASN A 100 -3.15 12.28 11.40
N TRP A 101 -3.96 11.31 10.96
CA TRP A 101 -5.34 11.17 11.38
C TRP A 101 -5.46 10.85 12.88
N GLU A 102 -4.63 9.93 13.38
CA GLU A 102 -4.60 9.54 14.79
C GLU A 102 -4.21 10.69 15.71
N ARG A 103 -3.21 11.50 15.32
CA ARG A 103 -2.84 12.71 16.06
C ARG A 103 -3.96 13.76 16.10
N ALA A 104 -4.76 13.84 15.04
CA ALA A 104 -5.86 14.80 14.95
C ALA A 104 -7.11 14.36 15.73
N ASN A 105 -7.35 13.05 15.86
CA ASN A 105 -8.57 12.50 16.46
C ASN A 105 -8.25 11.32 17.42
N PRO A 106 -7.47 11.53 18.50
CA PRO A 106 -7.00 10.44 19.35
C PRO A 106 -8.14 9.66 20.01
N ASP A 107 -9.17 10.35 20.51
CA ASP A 107 -10.29 9.71 21.21
C ASP A 107 -11.15 8.88 20.27
N GLN A 108 -11.38 9.35 19.04
CA GLN A 108 -12.15 8.62 18.04
C GLN A 108 -11.41 7.36 17.58
N VAL A 109 -10.10 7.45 17.36
CA VAL A 109 -9.28 6.29 16.97
C VAL A 109 -9.26 5.25 18.09
N ALA A 110 -9.10 5.66 19.35
CA ALA A 110 -9.13 4.75 20.50
C ALA A 110 -10.48 4.03 20.64
N LEU A 111 -11.60 4.74 20.41
CA LEU A 111 -12.94 4.14 20.42
C LEU A 111 -13.13 3.13 19.28
N ILE A 112 -12.68 3.46 18.07
CA ILE A 112 -12.74 2.57 16.90
C ILE A 112 -11.90 1.32 17.14
N GLN A 113 -10.67 1.46 17.63
CA GLN A 113 -9.77 0.34 17.94
C GLN A 113 -10.39 -0.59 19.00
N ARG A 114 -10.94 -0.05 20.09
CA ARG A 114 -11.61 -0.87 21.13
C ARG A 114 -12.80 -1.64 20.56
N ARG A 115 -13.58 -1.02 19.68
CA ARG A 115 -14.73 -1.67 19.01
C ARG A 115 -14.26 -2.76 18.05
N SER A 116 -13.20 -2.51 17.27
CA SER A 116 -12.63 -3.49 16.35
C SER A 116 -12.00 -4.68 17.08
N ASP A 117 -11.30 -4.45 18.17
CA ASP A 117 -10.63 -5.50 18.95
C ASP A 117 -11.63 -6.41 19.64
N THR A 118 -12.69 -5.82 20.22
CA THR A 118 -13.77 -6.60 20.83
C THR A 118 -14.48 -7.45 19.77
N ARG A 119 -14.78 -6.87 18.60
CA ARG A 119 -15.36 -7.59 17.46
C ARG A 119 -14.43 -8.72 16.99
N TRP A 120 -13.14 -8.43 16.81
CA TRP A 120 -12.15 -9.39 16.33
C TRP A 120 -11.95 -10.54 17.31
N ARG A 121 -11.93 -10.29 18.61
CA ARG A 121 -11.83 -11.35 19.63
C ARG A 121 -12.99 -12.34 19.55
N ASN A 122 -14.19 -11.83 19.26
CA ASN A 122 -15.42 -12.61 19.15
C ASN A 122 -15.60 -13.29 17.78
N MET A 123 -14.71 -13.05 16.81
CA MET A 123 -14.75 -13.71 15.50
C MET A 123 -14.19 -15.13 15.55
N THR A 124 -14.79 -16.01 14.74
CA THR A 124 -14.26 -17.36 14.48
C THR A 124 -12.95 -17.29 13.68
N LEU A 125 -12.17 -18.38 13.66
CA LEU A 125 -10.88 -18.45 12.95
C LEU A 125 -11.00 -18.13 11.45
N SER A 126 -12.07 -18.58 10.80
CA SER A 126 -12.33 -18.28 9.38
C SER A 126 -12.65 -16.81 9.17
N GLN A 127 -13.48 -16.21 10.02
CA GLN A 127 -13.80 -14.79 9.98
C GLN A 127 -12.54 -13.93 10.21
N LYS A 128 -11.67 -14.34 11.14
CA LYS A 128 -10.37 -13.69 11.36
C LYS A 128 -9.50 -13.76 10.11
N ALA A 129 -9.38 -14.92 9.47
CA ALA A 129 -8.60 -15.04 8.24
C ALA A 129 -9.12 -14.09 7.14
N VAL A 130 -10.44 -14.06 6.93
CA VAL A 130 -11.08 -13.16 5.95
C VAL A 130 -10.84 -11.69 6.28
N ASP A 131 -11.02 -11.28 7.54
CA ASP A 131 -10.82 -9.90 7.94
C ASP A 131 -9.34 -9.48 7.93
N PHE A 132 -8.40 -10.39 8.21
CA PHE A 132 -6.97 -10.17 7.98
C PHE A 132 -6.66 -9.92 6.50
N MET A 133 -7.18 -10.78 5.60
CA MET A 133 -7.02 -10.62 4.16
C MET A 133 -7.64 -9.30 3.67
N ALA A 134 -8.79 -8.90 4.22
CA ALA A 134 -9.44 -7.63 3.89
C ALA A 134 -8.60 -6.42 4.32
N ARG A 135 -7.99 -6.44 5.51
CA ARG A 135 -7.08 -5.38 5.97
C ARG A 135 -5.81 -5.28 5.12
N HIS A 136 -5.27 -6.41 4.67
CA HIS A 136 -4.04 -6.49 3.88
C HIS A 136 -4.27 -6.81 2.39
N GLN A 137 -5.42 -6.42 1.84
CA GLN A 137 -5.87 -6.83 0.51
C GLN A 137 -4.84 -6.71 -0.63
N PHE A 138 -4.09 -5.60 -0.73
CA PHE A 138 -3.06 -5.44 -1.77
C PHE A 138 -1.88 -6.38 -1.57
N SER A 139 -1.43 -6.57 -0.33
CA SER A 139 -0.38 -7.54 0.00
C SER A 139 -0.85 -8.97 -0.27
N THR A 140 -2.12 -9.28 0.02
CA THR A 140 -2.74 -10.58 -0.29
C THR A 140 -2.82 -10.81 -1.79
N ILE A 141 -3.27 -9.83 -2.58
CA ILE A 141 -3.31 -9.91 -4.05
C ILE A 141 -1.91 -10.12 -4.62
N ALA A 142 -0.93 -9.35 -4.14
CA ALA A 142 0.47 -9.50 -4.55
C ALA A 142 1.04 -10.88 -4.18
N GLY A 143 0.71 -11.39 -2.99
CA GLY A 143 1.08 -12.74 -2.55
C GLY A 143 0.46 -13.83 -3.42
N CYS A 144 -0.84 -13.75 -3.70
CA CYS A 144 -1.54 -14.68 -4.61
C CYS A 144 -0.96 -14.63 -6.03
N TRP A 145 -0.61 -13.44 -6.53
CA TRP A 145 0.06 -13.28 -7.82
C TRP A 145 1.43 -13.97 -7.84
N ALA A 146 2.26 -13.73 -6.84
CA ALA A 146 3.58 -14.34 -6.72
C ALA A 146 3.49 -15.86 -6.60
N LEU A 147 2.54 -16.36 -5.81
CA LEU A 147 2.23 -17.79 -5.70
C LEU A 147 1.75 -18.36 -7.03
N GLY A 148 0.89 -17.64 -7.75
CA GLY A 148 0.40 -18.05 -9.07
C GLY A 148 1.52 -18.19 -10.09
N ILE A 149 2.43 -17.21 -10.16
CA ILE A 149 3.61 -17.27 -11.03
C ILE A 149 4.52 -18.44 -10.64
N THR A 150 4.79 -18.59 -9.35
CA THR A 150 5.66 -19.65 -8.84
C THR A 150 5.08 -21.03 -9.11
N GLY A 151 3.77 -21.20 -8.90
CA GLY A 151 3.04 -22.43 -9.19
C GLY A 151 3.01 -22.76 -10.68
N ALA A 152 2.70 -21.77 -11.53
CA ALA A 152 2.70 -21.94 -12.98
C ALA A 152 4.11 -22.31 -13.49
N PHE A 153 5.16 -21.64 -12.99
CA PHE A 153 6.53 -21.95 -13.33
C PHE A 153 6.92 -23.37 -12.90
N GLY A 154 6.58 -23.77 -11.67
CA GLY A 154 6.81 -25.13 -11.18
C GLY A 154 6.12 -26.19 -12.05
N MET A 155 4.89 -25.92 -12.48
CA MET A 155 4.14 -26.80 -13.38
C MET A 155 4.78 -26.91 -14.77
N ILE A 156 5.14 -25.78 -15.38
CA ILE A 156 5.78 -25.73 -16.72
C ILE A 156 7.14 -26.43 -16.72
N MET A 157 7.94 -26.24 -15.66
CA MET A 157 9.28 -26.83 -15.56
C MET A 157 9.25 -28.32 -15.26
N ARG A 158 8.21 -28.81 -14.56
CA ARG A 158 8.08 -30.24 -14.18
C ARG A 158 7.72 -31.16 -15.36
N ASN A 159 7.20 -30.65 -16.48
CA ASN A 159 6.85 -31.50 -17.63
C ASN A 159 8.07 -31.72 -18.56
N PRO A 160 8.63 -32.94 -18.64
CA PRO A 160 9.79 -33.23 -19.49
C PRO A 160 9.42 -33.46 -20.97
N TYR A 161 8.14 -33.69 -21.28
CA TYR A 161 7.68 -34.06 -22.63
C TYR A 161 7.36 -32.88 -23.55
N GLN A 162 7.56 -31.64 -23.08
CA GLN A 162 7.30 -30.43 -23.87
C GLN A 162 8.60 -29.80 -24.38
N SER A 163 8.59 -29.38 -25.64
CA SER A 163 9.71 -28.63 -26.24
C SER A 163 9.86 -27.24 -25.61
N LEU A 164 11.06 -26.65 -25.68
CA LEU A 164 11.32 -25.30 -25.16
C LEU A 164 10.37 -24.26 -25.75
N SER A 165 10.07 -24.35 -27.05
CA SER A 165 9.13 -23.45 -27.73
C SER A 165 7.72 -23.55 -27.14
N GLN A 166 7.26 -24.75 -26.81
CA GLN A 166 5.95 -24.96 -26.19
C GLN A 166 5.88 -24.35 -24.78
N LYS A 167 6.94 -24.52 -23.98
CA LYS A 167 7.03 -23.94 -22.63
C LYS A 167 6.97 -22.41 -22.66
N ILE A 168 7.61 -21.78 -23.65
CA ILE A 168 7.57 -20.32 -23.84
C ILE A 168 6.16 -19.84 -24.15
N VAL A 169 5.46 -20.52 -25.07
CA VAL A 169 4.08 -20.17 -25.42
C VAL A 169 3.16 -20.32 -24.20
N GLN A 170 3.30 -21.41 -23.45
CA GLN A 170 2.53 -21.63 -22.22
C GLN A 170 2.80 -20.55 -21.17
N ALA A 171 4.07 -20.20 -20.96
CA ALA A 171 4.45 -19.15 -20.01
C ALA A 171 3.79 -17.81 -20.36
N ARG A 172 3.68 -17.46 -21.65
CA ARG A 172 2.98 -16.24 -22.09
C ARG A 172 1.49 -16.28 -21.75
N MET A 173 0.81 -17.40 -22.01
CA MET A 173 -0.62 -17.54 -21.69
C MET A 173 -0.89 -17.47 -20.19
N TRP A 174 -0.08 -18.14 -19.38
CA TRP A 174 -0.16 -18.06 -17.92
C TRP A 174 0.07 -16.63 -17.41
N SER A 175 1.10 -15.95 -17.93
CA SER A 175 1.41 -14.57 -17.54
C SER A 175 0.24 -13.62 -17.83
N GLN A 176 -0.39 -13.76 -19.00
CA GLN A 176 -1.54 -12.95 -19.39
C GLN A 176 -2.74 -13.20 -18.47
N GLY A 177 -3.08 -14.47 -18.25
CA GLY A 177 -4.20 -14.84 -17.38
C GLY A 177 -4.01 -14.36 -15.94
N ILE A 178 -2.81 -14.53 -15.38
CA ILE A 178 -2.46 -14.06 -14.03
C ILE A 178 -2.59 -12.54 -13.92
N THR A 179 -2.12 -11.80 -14.92
CA THR A 179 -2.19 -10.32 -14.92
C THR A 179 -3.64 -9.84 -14.95
N ILE A 180 -4.46 -10.40 -15.84
CA ILE A 180 -5.89 -10.08 -15.92
C ILE A 180 -6.58 -10.41 -14.59
N GLY A 181 -6.27 -11.57 -14.00
CA GLY A 181 -6.80 -11.97 -12.69
C GLY A 181 -6.48 -10.95 -11.59
N VAL A 182 -5.24 -10.43 -11.55
CA VAL A 182 -4.84 -9.40 -10.58
C VAL A 182 -5.59 -8.10 -10.80
N VAL A 183 -5.73 -7.65 -12.05
CA VAL A 183 -6.47 -6.40 -12.36
C VAL A 183 -7.93 -6.52 -11.92
N ILE A 184 -8.58 -7.65 -12.21
CA ILE A 184 -9.95 -7.91 -11.78
C ILE A 184 -10.05 -7.94 -10.24
N ALA A 185 -9.11 -8.60 -9.56
CA ALA A 185 -9.07 -8.64 -8.10
C ALA A 185 -8.90 -7.23 -7.49
N ALA A 186 -7.99 -6.42 -8.03
CA ALA A 186 -7.78 -5.03 -7.60
C ALA A 186 -9.02 -4.15 -7.84
N ALA A 187 -9.68 -4.32 -8.98
CA ALA A 187 -10.92 -3.61 -9.31
C ALA A 187 -12.07 -3.99 -8.35
N ALA A 188 -12.25 -5.29 -8.07
CA ALA A 188 -13.25 -5.78 -7.12
C ALA A 188 -13.03 -5.19 -5.72
N VAL A 189 -11.78 -5.21 -5.25
CA VAL A 189 -11.34 -4.59 -3.99
C VAL A 189 -11.69 -3.10 -3.93
N THR A 190 -11.36 -2.38 -4.99
CA THR A 190 -11.61 -0.93 -5.06
C THR A 190 -13.11 -0.64 -4.96
N ARG A 191 -13.95 -1.41 -5.66
CA ARG A 191 -15.41 -1.27 -5.56
C ARG A 191 -15.95 -1.57 -4.15
N THR A 192 -15.43 -2.59 -3.47
CA THR A 192 -15.89 -2.91 -2.11
C THR A 192 -15.54 -1.80 -1.11
N ARG A 193 -14.38 -1.17 -1.28
CA ARG A 193 -13.98 -0.01 -0.45
C ARG A 193 -14.89 1.20 -0.68
N MET A 194 -15.24 1.49 -1.93
CA MET A 194 -16.16 2.59 -2.26
C MET A 194 -17.53 2.36 -1.61
N TYR A 195 -18.10 1.16 -1.74
CA TYR A 195 -19.39 0.82 -1.13
C TYR A 195 -19.36 0.96 0.42
N ARG A 196 -18.30 0.48 1.07
CA ARG A 196 -18.15 0.61 2.53
C ARG A 196 -18.00 2.06 2.98
N ARG A 197 -17.38 2.92 2.15
CA ARG A 197 -17.26 4.34 2.42
C ARG A 197 -18.62 5.02 2.37
N ASP A 198 -19.41 4.74 1.34
CA ASP A 198 -20.76 5.30 1.20
C ASP A 198 -21.67 4.88 2.37
N GLU A 199 -21.65 3.63 2.83
CA GLU A 199 -22.43 3.22 4.01
C GLU A 199 -21.99 3.92 5.31
N GLY A 200 -20.68 4.14 5.48
CA GLY A 200 -20.14 4.87 6.63
C GLY A 200 -20.50 6.36 6.62
N ASP A 201 -20.53 6.96 5.43
CA ASP A 201 -20.94 8.34 5.24
C ASP A 201 -22.47 8.50 5.39
N VAL A 202 -23.29 7.51 5.03
CA VAL A 202 -24.76 7.61 5.28
C VAL A 202 -25.12 7.55 6.78
N VAL A 203 -24.29 6.92 7.61
CA VAL A 203 -24.50 6.85 9.08
C VAL A 203 -23.71 7.92 9.84
N GLY A 204 -22.64 8.49 9.24
CA GLY A 204 -21.76 9.50 9.86
C GLY A 204 -21.91 10.93 9.35
N ASN A 205 -22.57 11.15 8.20
CA ASN A 205 -22.62 12.45 7.54
C ASN A 205 -23.92 13.22 7.83
N MET A 206 -24.31 13.26 9.11
CA MET A 206 -24.94 14.48 9.65
C MET A 206 -23.83 15.46 10.01
N ASP A 207 -22.93 15.78 9.07
CA ASP A 207 -22.00 16.90 9.22
C ASP A 207 -22.82 18.19 9.18
N HIS A 208 -23.34 18.57 10.33
CA HIS A 208 -23.90 19.88 10.63
C HIS A 208 -22.81 20.87 11.06
N SER A 209 -21.53 20.62 10.73
CA SER A 209 -20.43 21.55 10.98
C SER A 209 -20.57 22.87 10.18
N TRP A 210 -21.36 22.87 9.11
CA TRP A 210 -21.75 24.09 8.41
C TRP A 210 -22.90 24.84 9.10
N ARG A 211 -23.75 24.18 9.89
CA ARG A 211 -24.81 24.86 10.67
C ARG A 211 -24.21 25.66 11.84
N GLU A 212 -23.14 25.16 12.45
CA GLU A 212 -22.41 25.90 13.49
C GLU A 212 -21.77 27.19 12.96
N LYS A 213 -21.33 27.23 11.70
CA LYS A 213 -20.70 28.42 11.09
C LYS A 213 -21.68 29.48 10.59
N VAL A 214 -22.98 29.16 10.50
CA VAL A 214 -24.02 30.08 10.01
C VAL A 214 -24.73 30.76 11.18
N ASN A 215 -24.59 30.23 12.41
CA ASN A 215 -25.17 30.76 13.64
C ASN A 215 -24.16 31.51 14.53
N GLU A 216 -22.95 31.78 14.04
CA GLU A 216 -21.94 32.65 14.66
C GLU A 216 -21.79 33.94 13.85
#